data_AF-A0A815ZIG3-F1
#
_entry.id   AF-A0A815ZIG3-F1
#
_cell.length_a   1.000
_cell.length_b   1.000
_cell.length_c   1.000
_cell.angle_alpha   90.00
_cell.angle_beta   90.00
_cell.angle_gamma   90.00
#
_symmetry.space_group_name_H-M   'P 1'
#
loop_
_entity.id
_entity.type
_entity.pdbx_description
1 polymer ?
#
loop_
_entity_poly.entity_id
_entity_poly.type
_entity_poly.pdbx_seq_one_letter_code
_entity_poly.pdbx_strand_id
1 'polypeptide(L)'
;MWVFFLCPHPHPHPHPAPLQKIRGLTRDATSEKAQAVKRLSDHVEMVSYNISNRDNVQQAFKDSWPIFALTDFWAQPDQPEVEIQQDDPDKYVGQDICICGEAIQFGDISKVFTKVTDVPAIAETLTEEEFRSGTLYLPKPVQNEIIAMFQWSEEYGYYGKDKDWTSGQRLTALNTFEQWLKKIGWKG
;
A
#
# COMPACT_ATOMS: atom_id res chain seq x y z
N MET A 1 10.76 4.75 -0.59
CA MET A 1 9.51 5.06 -1.29
C MET A 1 9.73 4.79 -2.75
N TRP A 2 9.01 3.82 -3.31
CA TRP A 2 9.05 3.44 -4.72
C TRP A 2 7.71 3.82 -5.30
N VAL A 3 7.70 4.68 -6.30
CA VAL A 3 6.46 5.05 -6.99
C VAL A 3 6.63 4.66 -8.45
N PHE A 4 5.81 3.74 -8.96
CA PHE A 4 5.95 3.23 -10.33
C PHE A 4 5.00 4.02 -11.25
N PHE A 5 5.50 4.46 -12.40
CA PHE A 5 4.77 5.20 -13.41
C PHE A 5 4.92 4.54 -14.76
N LEU A 6 3.99 4.83 -15.66
CA LEU A 6 3.97 4.34 -17.03
C LEU A 6 4.07 5.57 -17.95
N CYS A 7 4.69 5.49 -19.14
CA CYS A 7 5.01 6.67 -19.98
C CYS A 7 5.09 6.29 -21.48
N PRO A 8 4.80 7.18 -22.46
CA PRO A 8 3.52 7.77 -22.89
C PRO A 8 2.93 7.11 -24.16
N HIS A 9 1.69 7.47 -24.52
CA HIS A 9 1.16 7.44 -25.89
C HIS A 9 0.68 8.85 -26.29
N PRO A 10 0.91 9.33 -27.54
CA PRO A 10 0.36 10.59 -28.03
C PRO A 10 -1.00 10.33 -28.73
N HIS A 11 -2.03 11.13 -28.45
CA HIS A 11 -3.34 11.21 -29.13
C HIS A 11 -4.51 10.31 -28.66
N PRO A 12 -5.78 10.74 -28.90
CA PRO A 12 -6.92 10.42 -28.05
C PRO A 12 -7.57 9.08 -28.43
N HIS A 13 -7.77 8.25 -27.39
CA HIS A 13 -8.45 6.95 -27.23
C HIS A 13 -9.24 6.37 -28.43
N PRO A 14 -9.22 5.02 -28.69
CA PRO A 14 -9.50 3.99 -27.68
C PRO A 14 -8.65 2.69 -27.80
N HIS A 15 -8.10 2.25 -26.66
CA HIS A 15 -7.51 0.94 -26.30
C HIS A 15 -6.13 1.11 -25.64
N PRO A 16 -5.90 0.55 -24.43
CA PRO A 16 -4.57 0.55 -23.85
C PRO A 16 -3.65 -0.34 -24.69
N ALA A 17 -2.72 0.27 -25.42
CA ALA A 17 -1.56 -0.43 -25.96
C ALA A 17 -0.81 -1.13 -24.80
N PRO A 18 -0.13 -2.28 -25.05
CA PRO A 18 0.66 -2.94 -24.01
C PRO A 18 1.68 -1.96 -23.42
N LEU A 19 1.78 -1.94 -22.08
CA LEU A 19 2.67 -1.06 -21.33
C LEU A 19 4.12 -1.22 -21.81
N GLN A 20 4.64 -0.23 -22.54
CA GLN A 20 5.96 -0.36 -23.19
C GLN A 20 7.12 0.07 -22.29
N LYS A 21 6.87 0.92 -21.28
CA LYS A 21 7.87 1.45 -20.35
C LYS A 21 7.30 1.70 -18.96
N ILE A 22 8.11 1.42 -17.93
CA ILE A 22 7.83 1.66 -16.51
C ILE A 22 8.91 2.59 -15.97
N ARG A 23 8.53 3.73 -15.38
CA ARG A 23 9.38 4.68 -14.68
C ARG A 23 9.19 4.53 -13.17
N GLY A 24 10.17 3.97 -12.48
CA GLY A 24 10.23 3.98 -11.02
C GLY A 24 10.81 5.29 -10.48
N LEU A 25 10.16 5.89 -9.50
CA LEU A 25 10.66 7.05 -8.76
C LEU A 25 11.18 6.62 -7.39
N THR A 26 12.31 7.21 -7.02
CA THR A 26 12.97 7.01 -5.73
C THR A 26 13.76 8.27 -5.38
N ARG A 27 14.04 8.52 -4.11
CA ARG A 27 14.95 9.62 -3.71
C ARG A 27 16.38 9.41 -4.19
N ASP A 28 16.77 8.16 -4.41
CA ASP A 28 18.10 7.79 -4.90
C ASP A 28 17.99 6.68 -5.96
N ALA A 29 18.06 7.08 -7.22
CA ALA A 29 18.04 6.17 -8.37
C ALA A 29 19.34 5.35 -8.51
N THR A 30 20.41 5.72 -7.81
CA THR A 30 21.70 5.01 -7.84
C THR A 30 21.79 3.90 -6.79
N SER A 31 20.90 3.90 -5.80
CA SER A 31 20.85 2.88 -4.74
C SER A 31 20.77 1.46 -5.30
N GLU A 32 21.34 0.50 -4.56
CA GLU A 32 21.34 -0.92 -4.95
C GLU A 32 19.91 -1.45 -5.21
N LYS A 33 18.95 -1.03 -4.38
CA LYS A 33 17.54 -1.39 -4.55
C LYS A 33 16.96 -0.83 -5.85
N ALA A 34 17.31 0.39 -6.23
CA ALA A 34 16.83 1.01 -7.48
C ALA A 34 17.43 0.29 -8.69
N GLN A 35 18.72 -0.02 -8.62
CA GLN A 35 19.39 -0.78 -9.65
C GLN A 35 18.87 -2.22 -9.73
N ALA A 36 18.47 -2.83 -8.61
CA ALA A 36 17.82 -4.14 -8.62
C ALA A 36 16.48 -4.11 -9.36
N VAL A 37 15.65 -3.09 -9.12
CA VAL A 37 14.38 -2.89 -9.84
C VAL A 37 14.61 -2.65 -11.34
N LYS A 38 15.58 -1.80 -11.69
CA LYS A 38 15.99 -1.57 -13.08
C LYS A 38 16.40 -2.86 -13.80
N ARG A 39 17.09 -3.77 -13.10
CA ARG A 39 17.53 -5.06 -13.66
C ARG A 39 16.40 -6.06 -13.92
N LEU A 40 15.18 -5.81 -13.43
CA LEU A 40 14.04 -6.71 -13.66
C LEU A 40 13.60 -6.73 -15.12
N SER A 41 13.82 -5.64 -15.87
CA SER A 41 13.42 -5.53 -17.27
C SER A 41 14.04 -4.31 -17.93
N ASP A 42 14.41 -4.42 -19.21
CA ASP A 42 14.87 -3.29 -20.05
C ASP A 42 13.78 -2.22 -20.25
N HIS A 43 12.53 -2.53 -19.91
CA HIS A 43 11.41 -1.60 -19.92
C HIS A 43 11.35 -0.72 -18.66
N VAL A 44 12.20 -0.96 -17.66
CA VAL A 44 12.20 -0.19 -16.39
C VAL A 44 13.29 0.88 -16.40
N GLU A 45 12.88 2.13 -16.21
CA GLU A 45 13.77 3.24 -15.88
C GLU A 45 13.62 3.67 -14.42
N MET A 46 14.67 4.22 -13.83
CA MET A 46 14.67 4.73 -12.46
C MET A 46 15.05 6.20 -12.47
N VAL A 47 14.21 7.05 -11.88
CA VAL A 47 14.39 8.51 -11.86
C VAL A 47 14.41 9.01 -10.42
N SER A 48 15.34 9.91 -10.13
CA SER A 48 15.43 10.56 -8.82
C SER A 48 14.28 11.55 -8.62
N TYR A 49 13.60 11.42 -7.49
CA TYR A 49 12.37 12.12 -7.15
C TYR A 49 12.33 12.52 -5.67
N ASN A 50 11.92 13.77 -5.41
CA ASN A 50 11.62 14.28 -4.09
C ASN A 50 10.33 15.10 -4.13
N ILE A 51 9.32 14.64 -3.38
CA ILE A 51 7.99 15.27 -3.31
C ILE A 51 8.03 16.72 -2.83
N SER A 52 9.03 17.09 -2.04
CA SER A 52 9.19 18.46 -1.53
C SER A 52 9.77 19.43 -2.57
N ASN A 53 10.15 18.97 -3.77
CA ASN A 53 10.68 19.80 -4.86
C ASN A 53 9.72 19.76 -6.07
N ARG A 54 8.95 20.84 -6.24
CA ARG A 54 7.91 20.96 -7.27
C ARG A 54 8.41 20.80 -8.71
N ASP A 55 9.59 21.34 -9.03
CA ASP A 55 10.14 21.26 -10.38
C ASP A 55 10.61 19.84 -10.69
N ASN A 56 11.22 19.18 -9.70
CA ASN A 56 11.60 17.78 -9.82
C ASN A 56 10.38 16.85 -9.93
N VAL A 57 9.30 17.16 -9.21
CA VAL A 57 7.99 16.49 -9.36
C VAL A 57 7.51 16.62 -10.80
N GLN A 58 7.30 17.84 -11.30
CA GLN A 58 6.80 18.06 -12.67
C GLN A 58 7.64 17.34 -13.73
N GLN A 59 8.97 17.38 -13.60
CA GLN A 59 9.87 16.70 -14.52
C GLN A 59 9.77 15.17 -14.44
N ALA A 60 9.58 14.60 -13.25
CA ALA A 60 9.43 13.17 -13.06
C ALA A 60 8.11 12.62 -13.64
N PHE A 61 7.05 13.42 -13.58
CA PHE A 61 5.71 13.09 -14.10
C PHE A 61 5.50 13.41 -15.58
N LYS A 62 6.45 14.10 -16.22
CA LYS A 62 6.33 14.52 -17.60
C LYS A 62 6.09 13.31 -18.53
N ASP A 63 5.04 13.42 -19.34
CA ASP A 63 4.58 12.43 -20.31
C ASP A 63 4.18 11.07 -19.68
N SER A 64 3.95 11.00 -18.36
CA SER A 64 3.54 9.76 -17.68
C SER A 64 2.02 9.52 -17.82
N TRP A 65 1.64 8.30 -18.23
CA TRP A 65 0.27 7.82 -18.29
C TRP A 65 0.19 6.27 -18.22
N PRO A 66 -0.61 5.66 -17.31
CA PRO A 66 -1.20 6.23 -16.10
C PRO A 66 -0.21 6.35 -14.93
N ILE A 67 -0.66 6.96 -13.84
CA ILE A 67 0.10 7.21 -12.61
C ILE A 67 -0.41 6.28 -11.49
N PHE A 68 0.51 5.56 -10.82
CA PHE A 68 0.22 4.88 -9.56
C PHE A 68 0.85 5.67 -8.41
N ALA A 69 0.03 6.39 -7.64
CA ALA A 69 0.49 7.20 -6.53
C ALA A 69 0.39 6.43 -5.20
N LEU A 70 1.47 6.42 -4.43
CA LEU A 70 1.52 5.85 -3.08
C LEU A 70 2.40 6.75 -2.21
N THR A 71 1.82 7.33 -1.16
CA THR A 71 2.51 8.13 -0.15
C THR A 71 2.63 7.31 1.14
N ASP A 72 3.79 7.42 1.80
CA ASP A 72 4.06 6.73 3.06
C ASP A 72 3.84 7.71 4.21
N PHE A 73 2.67 7.61 4.86
CA PHE A 73 2.29 8.44 6.02
C PHE A 73 3.36 8.45 7.11
N TRP A 74 4.04 7.32 7.34
CA TRP A 74 5.03 7.17 8.40
C TRP A 74 6.36 7.88 8.11
N ALA A 75 6.60 8.29 6.87
CA ALA A 75 7.82 9.00 6.50
C ALA A 75 7.80 10.48 6.91
N GLN A 76 6.62 11.08 7.15
CA GLN A 76 6.43 12.49 7.46
C GLN A 76 5.22 12.69 8.41
N PRO A 77 5.28 12.19 9.66
CA PRO A 77 4.14 12.25 10.59
C PRO A 77 3.74 13.68 11.00
N ASP A 78 4.53 14.68 10.65
CA ASP A 78 4.35 16.10 10.96
C ASP A 78 3.80 16.94 9.78
N GLN A 79 3.53 16.33 8.62
CA GLN A 79 3.01 17.02 7.43
C GLN A 79 1.83 16.25 6.78
N PRO A 80 0.61 16.31 7.36
CA PRO A 80 -0.56 15.60 6.83
C PRO A 80 -1.07 16.12 5.47
N GLU A 81 -0.50 17.20 4.94
CA GLU A 81 -1.08 18.04 3.87
C GLU A 81 -0.55 17.73 2.44
N VAL A 82 0.19 16.64 2.21
CA VAL A 82 0.75 16.36 0.87
C VAL A 82 0.27 15.03 0.31
N GLU A 83 -1.03 14.96 0.04
CA GLU A 83 -1.60 13.94 -0.83
C GLU A 83 -2.10 14.61 -2.12
N ILE A 84 -1.35 14.41 -3.21
CA ILE A 84 -1.73 14.89 -4.54
C ILE A 84 -2.45 13.75 -5.24
N GLN A 85 -3.77 13.88 -5.39
CA GLN A 85 -4.61 12.94 -6.12
C GLN A 85 -4.52 13.20 -7.63
N GLN A 86 -4.17 12.19 -8.43
CA GLN A 86 -4.07 12.28 -9.91
C GLN A 86 -4.70 11.04 -10.56
N ASP A 87 -5.68 11.23 -11.45
CA ASP A 87 -6.48 10.19 -12.13
C ASP A 87 -6.62 10.43 -13.66
N ASP A 88 -6.85 9.35 -14.44
CA ASP A 88 -7.62 9.31 -15.73
C ASP A 88 -8.05 7.83 -16.11
N PRO A 89 -8.97 7.56 -17.06
CA PRO A 89 -10.19 6.76 -16.83
C PRO A 89 -10.32 5.64 -17.88
N ASP A 90 -11.15 4.61 -17.75
CA ASP A 90 -12.55 4.66 -18.20
C ASP A 90 -13.40 3.59 -17.49
N LYS A 91 -12.76 2.73 -16.70
CA LYS A 91 -13.42 1.63 -15.98
C LYS A 91 -13.46 1.82 -14.46
N TYR A 92 -12.49 2.54 -13.90
CA TYR A 92 -12.27 2.63 -12.45
C TYR A 92 -12.16 4.06 -11.93
N VAL A 93 -12.20 5.07 -12.79
CA VAL A 93 -12.12 6.46 -12.33
C VAL A 93 -13.34 6.82 -11.50
N GLY A 94 -13.06 7.53 -10.41
CA GLY A 94 -14.06 7.90 -9.41
C GLY A 94 -14.57 6.73 -8.56
N GLN A 95 -13.98 5.53 -8.67
CA GLN A 95 -14.35 4.39 -7.84
C GLN A 95 -13.37 4.20 -6.68
N ASP A 96 -13.92 4.03 -5.49
CA ASP A 96 -13.20 3.50 -4.34
C ASP A 96 -13.18 1.98 -4.42
N ILE A 97 -12.03 1.41 -4.76
CA ILE A 97 -11.84 -0.05 -4.83
C ILE A 97 -11.15 -0.51 -3.54
N CYS A 98 -11.86 -1.31 -2.74
CA CYS A 98 -11.33 -1.89 -1.51
C CYS A 98 -10.58 -3.19 -1.83
N ILE A 99 -9.29 -3.26 -1.50
CA ILE A 99 -8.43 -4.43 -1.77
C ILE A 99 -8.26 -5.28 -0.50
N CYS A 100 -9.10 -6.31 -0.34
CA CYS A 100 -9.03 -7.22 0.79
C CYS A 100 -9.26 -8.69 0.38
N GLY A 101 -8.33 -9.56 0.74
CA GLY A 101 -8.39 -10.99 0.42
C GLY A 101 -9.36 -11.77 1.29
N GLU A 102 -9.45 -11.42 2.57
CA GLU A 102 -10.44 -11.95 3.51
C GLU A 102 -10.60 -11.03 4.71
N ALA A 103 -11.79 -11.05 5.33
CA ALA A 103 -12.02 -10.47 6.64
C ALA A 103 -11.97 -11.59 7.68
N ILE A 104 -11.00 -11.51 8.59
CA ILE A 104 -10.79 -12.49 9.67
C ILE A 104 -10.86 -11.79 11.03
N GLN A 105 -11.45 -12.47 12.02
CA GLN A 105 -11.46 -11.98 13.40
C GLN A 105 -10.05 -12.08 14.00
N PHE A 106 -9.64 -11.11 14.82
CA PHE A 106 -8.32 -11.13 15.47
C PHE A 106 -8.05 -12.44 16.24
N GLY A 107 -9.07 -12.98 16.90
CA GLY A 107 -8.98 -14.26 17.62
C GLY A 107 -8.78 -15.49 16.72
N ASP A 108 -9.08 -15.40 15.43
CA ASP A 108 -8.89 -16.48 14.46
C ASP A 108 -7.53 -16.39 13.75
N ILE A 109 -6.86 -15.23 13.78
CA ILE A 109 -5.50 -15.04 13.24
C ILE A 109 -4.52 -16.01 13.91
N SER A 110 -4.56 -16.13 15.25
CA SER A 110 -3.70 -17.04 16.01
C SER A 110 -3.95 -18.51 15.66
N LYS A 111 -5.19 -18.88 15.36
CA LYS A 111 -5.56 -20.24 14.93
C LYS A 111 -5.01 -20.57 13.55
N VAL A 112 -5.19 -19.65 12.58
CA VAL A 112 -4.66 -19.82 11.21
C VAL A 112 -3.14 -19.87 11.24
N PHE A 113 -2.52 -19.01 12.02
CA PHE A 113 -1.09 -19.01 12.24
C PHE A 113 -0.61 -20.37 12.76
N THR A 114 -1.17 -20.83 13.89
CA THR A 114 -0.77 -22.10 14.53
C THR A 114 -0.94 -23.26 13.55
N LYS A 115 -2.02 -23.26 12.76
CA LYS A 115 -2.29 -24.27 11.74
C LYS A 115 -1.23 -24.30 10.63
N VAL A 116 -0.66 -23.16 10.22
CA VAL A 116 0.31 -23.10 9.11
C VAL A 116 1.74 -23.37 9.58
N THR A 117 2.04 -23.01 10.83
CA THR A 117 3.42 -22.92 11.33
C THR A 117 3.75 -23.99 12.35
N ASP A 118 2.73 -24.67 12.90
CA ASP A 118 2.81 -25.53 14.07
C ASP A 118 3.34 -24.82 15.34
N VAL A 119 3.42 -23.48 15.32
CA VAL A 119 3.85 -22.66 16.47
C VAL A 119 2.62 -22.23 17.26
N PRO A 120 2.52 -22.55 18.56
CA PRO A 120 1.41 -22.11 19.40
C PRO A 120 1.31 -20.59 19.45
N ALA A 121 0.14 -20.04 19.10
CA ALA A 121 -0.16 -18.62 19.19
C ALA A 121 -1.42 -18.36 20.00
N ILE A 122 -1.41 -17.28 20.76
CA ILE A 122 -2.56 -16.77 21.53
C ILE A 122 -2.95 -15.40 20.99
N ALA A 123 -4.25 -15.11 21.03
CA ALA A 123 -4.77 -13.78 20.75
C ALA A 123 -5.43 -13.27 22.03
N GLU A 124 -4.91 -12.18 22.56
CA GLU A 124 -5.43 -11.52 23.77
C GLU A 124 -5.83 -10.09 23.41
N THR A 125 -7.01 -9.68 23.87
CA THR A 125 -7.48 -8.30 23.72
C THR A 125 -6.80 -7.45 24.78
N LEU A 126 -6.11 -6.41 24.35
CA LEU A 126 -5.49 -5.44 25.25
C LEU A 126 -6.44 -4.27 25.49
N THR A 127 -6.48 -3.78 26.73
CA THR A 127 -7.03 -2.47 27.04
C THR A 127 -6.13 -1.37 26.48
N GLU A 128 -6.66 -0.16 26.33
CA GLU A 128 -5.86 1.00 25.91
C GLU A 128 -4.66 1.23 26.87
N GLU A 129 -4.86 1.05 28.18
CA GLU A 129 -3.80 1.19 29.18
C GLU A 129 -2.68 0.16 29.00
N GLU A 130 -3.04 -1.11 28.78
CA GLU A 130 -2.09 -2.18 28.50
C GLU A 130 -1.35 -1.96 27.19
N PHE A 131 -2.05 -1.50 26.15
CA PHE A 131 -1.41 -1.16 24.88
C PHE A 131 -0.39 -0.02 25.05
N ARG A 132 -0.76 1.08 25.72
CA ARG A 132 0.12 2.23 25.96
C ARG A 132 1.33 1.87 26.81
N SER A 133 1.13 1.08 27.87
CA SER A 133 2.22 0.62 28.74
C SER A 133 3.14 -0.37 28.03
N GLY A 134 2.59 -1.26 27.19
CA GLY A 134 3.36 -2.20 26.36
C GLY A 134 4.10 -1.54 25.18
N THR A 135 3.72 -0.33 24.80
CA THR A 135 4.28 0.39 23.63
C THR A 135 5.02 1.68 23.99
N LEU A 136 5.59 1.77 25.20
CA LEU A 136 6.37 2.96 25.64
C LEU A 136 7.55 3.32 24.72
N TYR A 137 8.01 2.39 23.89
CA TYR A 137 9.03 2.63 22.87
C TYR A 137 8.50 3.41 21.64
N LEU A 138 7.18 3.48 21.45
CA LEU A 138 6.54 4.30 20.42
C LEU A 138 6.27 5.71 20.97
N PRO A 139 6.51 6.77 20.17
CA PRO A 139 6.10 8.13 20.53
C PRO A 139 4.59 8.22 20.79
N LYS A 140 4.18 9.05 21.77
CA LYS A 140 2.76 9.23 22.12
C LYS A 140 1.84 9.56 20.94
N PRO A 141 2.23 10.43 19.98
CA PRO A 141 1.38 10.68 18.80
C PRO A 141 1.12 9.41 17.99
N VAL A 142 2.13 8.57 17.78
CA VAL A 142 1.99 7.30 17.06
C VAL A 142 1.07 6.33 17.80
N GLN A 143 1.17 6.25 19.13
CA GLN A 143 0.25 5.43 19.93
C GLN A 143 -1.20 5.89 19.75
N ASN A 144 -1.44 7.21 19.74
CA ASN A 144 -2.78 7.77 19.55
C ASN A 144 -3.35 7.43 18.18
N GLU A 145 -2.56 7.56 17.10
CA GLU A 145 -2.99 7.18 15.75
C GLU A 145 -3.37 5.70 15.66
N ILE A 146 -2.56 4.81 16.27
CA ILE A 146 -2.84 3.37 16.26
C ILE A 146 -4.13 3.05 17.04
N ILE A 147 -4.30 3.64 18.22
CA ILE A 147 -5.52 3.43 19.03
C ILE A 147 -6.75 3.94 18.29
N ALA A 148 -6.68 5.14 17.70
CA ALA A 148 -7.77 5.70 16.90
C ALA A 148 -8.11 4.81 15.70
N MET A 149 -7.12 4.24 15.02
CA MET A 149 -7.32 3.30 13.91
C MET A 149 -8.08 2.04 14.35
N PHE A 150 -7.73 1.45 15.51
CA PHE A 150 -8.42 0.28 16.04
C PHE A 150 -9.85 0.62 16.47
N GLN A 151 -10.05 1.71 17.21
CA GLN A 151 -11.38 2.17 17.63
C GLN A 151 -12.29 2.44 16.43
N TRP A 152 -11.76 3.11 15.39
CA TRP A 152 -12.51 3.34 14.16
C TRP A 152 -12.85 2.03 13.44
N SER A 153 -11.92 1.08 13.40
CA SER A 153 -12.16 -0.24 12.79
C SER A 153 -13.20 -1.06 13.55
N GLU A 154 -13.27 -0.95 14.87
CA GLU A 154 -14.32 -1.58 15.68
C GLU A 154 -15.68 -0.94 15.44
N GLU A 155 -15.74 0.39 15.37
CA GLU A 155 -17.00 1.11 15.22
C GLU A 155 -17.54 1.06 13.79
N TYR A 156 -16.69 1.17 12.78
CA TYR A 156 -17.06 1.35 11.37
C TYR A 156 -16.64 0.19 10.46
N GLY A 157 -15.81 -0.74 10.92
CA GLY A 157 -15.19 -1.76 10.07
C GLY A 157 -14.05 -1.18 9.23
N TYR A 158 -13.12 -2.03 8.75
CA TYR A 158 -11.86 -1.59 8.12
C TYR A 158 -11.99 -0.63 6.92
N TYR A 159 -13.08 -0.70 6.14
CA TYR A 159 -13.35 0.21 5.02
C TYR A 159 -14.51 1.18 5.26
N GLY A 160 -15.15 1.10 6.44
CA GLY A 160 -16.45 1.73 6.70
C GLY A 160 -17.62 0.82 6.34
N LYS A 161 -18.77 1.04 7.00
CA LYS A 161 -19.95 0.17 6.91
C LYS A 161 -20.59 0.14 5.52
N ASP A 162 -20.47 1.22 4.77
CA ASP A 162 -21.16 1.40 3.50
C ASP A 162 -20.33 0.96 2.29
N LYS A 163 -19.05 0.58 2.49
CA LYS A 163 -18.17 0.17 1.40
C LYS A 163 -18.21 -1.33 1.18
N ASP A 164 -18.27 -1.74 -0.09
CA ASP A 164 -18.08 -3.13 -0.47
C ASP A 164 -16.59 -3.51 -0.43
N TRP A 165 -16.18 -4.07 0.71
CA TRP A 165 -14.81 -4.53 0.93
C TRP A 165 -14.38 -5.68 0.01
N THR A 166 -15.32 -6.37 -0.65
CA THR A 166 -15.03 -7.48 -1.59
C THR A 166 -14.75 -7.00 -3.01
N SER A 167 -14.85 -5.69 -3.27
CA SER A 167 -14.69 -5.10 -4.60
C SER A 167 -13.40 -5.50 -5.31
N GLY A 168 -12.27 -5.54 -4.59
CA GLY A 168 -10.98 -6.00 -5.12
C GLY A 168 -10.95 -7.48 -5.54
N GLN A 169 -11.73 -8.34 -4.91
CA GLN A 169 -11.78 -9.78 -5.21
C GLN A 169 -12.37 -10.06 -6.60
N ARG A 170 -13.20 -9.14 -7.12
CA ARG A 170 -13.75 -9.22 -8.48
C ARG A 170 -12.74 -8.80 -9.55
N LEU A 171 -11.66 -8.13 -9.16
CA LEU A 171 -10.64 -7.63 -10.08
C LEU A 171 -9.51 -8.64 -10.28
N THR A 172 -9.14 -9.34 -9.21
CA THR A 172 -8.03 -10.27 -9.23
C THR A 172 -8.15 -11.30 -8.11
N ALA A 173 -7.45 -12.42 -8.25
CA ALA A 173 -7.31 -13.39 -7.19
C ALA A 173 -6.45 -12.80 -6.06
N LEU A 174 -7.06 -12.58 -4.90
CA LEU A 174 -6.40 -12.13 -3.69
C LEU A 174 -6.14 -13.33 -2.78
N ASN A 175 -5.03 -13.31 -2.05
CA ASN A 175 -4.70 -14.38 -1.10
C ASN A 175 -5.49 -14.18 0.20
N THR A 176 -5.98 -15.28 0.77
CA THR A 176 -6.30 -15.34 2.21
C THR A 176 -5.03 -15.24 3.05
N PHE A 177 -5.16 -14.98 4.35
CA PHE A 177 -4.05 -14.97 5.30
C PHE A 177 -3.33 -16.32 5.32
N GLU A 178 -4.07 -17.43 5.34
CA GLU A 178 -3.49 -18.79 5.27
C GLU A 178 -2.69 -18.99 3.98
N GLN A 179 -3.25 -18.60 2.83
CA GLN A 179 -2.58 -18.71 1.54
C GLN A 179 -1.31 -17.84 1.50
N TRP A 180 -1.37 -16.63 2.05
CA TRP A 180 -0.22 -15.74 2.13
C TRP A 180 0.90 -16.34 2.99
N LEU A 181 0.60 -16.81 4.21
CA LEU A 181 1.59 -17.44 5.11
C LEU A 181 2.30 -18.63 4.43
N LYS A 182 1.52 -19.51 3.77
CA LYS A 182 2.06 -20.64 3.01
C LYS A 182 2.94 -20.18 1.85
N LYS A 183 2.49 -19.18 1.09
CA LYS A 183 3.20 -18.66 -0.09
C LYS A 183 4.55 -18.05 0.25
N ILE A 184 4.64 -17.27 1.33
CA ILE A 184 5.90 -16.66 1.76
C ILE A 184 6.77 -17.61 2.59
N GLY A 185 6.25 -18.81 2.93
CA GLY A 185 6.97 -19.80 3.73
C GLY A 185 7.26 -19.32 5.15
N TRP A 186 6.36 -18.54 5.75
CA TRP A 186 6.54 -17.94 7.08
C TRP A 186 6.70 -19.02 8.18
N LYS A 187 7.56 -18.79 9.18
CA LYS A 187 7.99 -19.84 10.13
C LYS A 187 7.87 -19.54 11.63
N GLY A 188 7.57 -18.32 12.05
CA GLY A 188 7.76 -17.92 13.45
C GLY A 188 8.56 -16.65 13.53
#